data_AF-A0A3A8YT64-F1
#
_entry.id   AF-A0A3A8YT64-F1
#
_cell.length_a   1.000
_cell.length_b   1.000
_cell.length_c   1.000
_cell.angle_alpha   90.00
_cell.angle_beta   90.00
_cell.angle_gamma   90.00
#
_symmetry.space_group_name_H-M   'P 1'
#
loop_
_entity.id
_entity.type
_entity.pdbx_description
1 polymer ?
#
loop_
_entity_poly.entity_id
_entity_poly.type
_entity_poly.pdbx_seq_one_letter_code
_entity_poly.pdbx_strand_id
1 'polypeptide(L)'
;MEMGALEQDREKIAQLARSSDAQKLRELLEQQSGQVRQAAQQAAAGDPSQLMEIMGQLMHSKEGAALVDRIGAQAKQAGLG
;
A
#
# COMPACT_ATOMS: atom_id res chain seq x y z
N MET A 1 16.04 -17.16 17.53
CA MET A 1 16.39 -15.74 17.34
C MET A 1 15.67 -15.28 16.10
N GLU A 2 14.44 -14.76 16.23
CA GLU A 2 13.59 -14.38 15.06
C GLU A 2 13.01 -12.96 15.21
N MET A 3 13.38 -12.22 16.27
CA MET A 3 12.86 -10.85 16.49
C MET A 3 13.47 -9.81 15.52
N GLY A 4 14.72 -9.98 15.09
CA GLY A 4 15.40 -8.99 14.24
C GLY A 4 14.84 -8.85 12.81
N ALA A 5 14.25 -9.90 12.24
CA ALA A 5 13.69 -9.85 10.89
C ALA A 5 12.42 -8.98 10.83
N LEU A 6 11.52 -9.17 11.80
CA LEU A 6 10.28 -8.39 11.90
C LEU A 6 10.55 -6.91 12.16
N GLU A 7 11.57 -6.60 12.97
CA GLU A 7 11.98 -5.22 13.25
C GLU A 7 12.55 -4.53 11.99
N GLN A 8 13.40 -5.25 11.25
CA GLN A 8 13.96 -4.76 9.99
C GLN A 8 12.89 -4.56 8.91
N ASP A 9 11.92 -5.47 8.81
CA ASP A 9 10.81 -5.34 7.87
C ASP A 9 9.88 -4.18 8.24
N ARG A 10 9.62 -3.99 9.54
CA ARG A 10 8.85 -2.83 10.02
C ARG A 10 9.52 -1.51 9.66
N GLU A 11 10.84 -1.43 9.77
CA GLU A 11 11.59 -0.22 9.41
C GLU A 11 11.54 0.06 7.89
N LYS A 12 11.72 -0.97 7.07
CA LYS A 12 11.61 -0.85 5.61
C LYS A 12 10.19 -0.46 5.18
N ILE A 13 9.16 -1.04 5.79
CA ILE A 13 7.75 -0.66 5.53
C ILE A 13 7.53 0.80 5.94
N ALA A 14 8.07 1.24 7.08
CA ALA A 14 7.96 2.63 7.50
C ALA A 14 8.69 3.59 6.54
N GLN A 15 9.84 3.19 5.98
CA GLN A 15 10.55 3.96 4.96
C GLN A 15 9.74 4.04 3.66
N LEU A 16 9.15 2.94 3.22
CA LEU A 16 8.25 2.91 2.07
C LEU A 16 7.02 3.78 2.27
N ALA A 17 6.36 3.69 3.44
CA ALA A 17 5.20 4.51 3.76
C ALA A 17 5.53 6.02 3.81
N ARG A 18 6.79 6.38 4.07
CA ARG A 18 7.31 7.76 4.03
C ARG A 18 7.82 8.17 2.65
N SER A 19 7.87 7.26 1.68
CA SER A 19 8.28 7.59 0.32
C SER A 19 7.28 8.52 -0.36
N SER A 20 7.77 9.37 -1.25
CA SER A 20 6.92 10.29 -2.02
C SER A 20 5.85 9.56 -2.83
N ASP A 21 6.17 8.37 -3.37
CA ASP A 21 5.19 7.54 -4.08
C ASP A 21 4.09 7.03 -3.14
N ALA A 22 4.42 6.54 -1.94
CA ALA A 22 3.41 6.09 -0.98
C ALA A 22 2.54 7.23 -0.45
N GLN A 23 3.10 8.42 -0.26
CA GLN A 23 2.32 9.61 0.09
C GLN A 23 1.34 9.97 -1.03
N LYS A 24 1.81 9.99 -2.29
CA LYS A 24 0.99 10.32 -3.45
C LYS A 24 -0.09 9.28 -3.71
N LEU A 25 0.22 8.00 -3.50
CA LEU A 25 -0.75 6.90 -3.50
C LEU A 25 -1.83 7.15 -2.45
N ARG A 26 -1.44 7.49 -1.22
CA ARG A 26 -2.38 7.78 -0.13
C ARG A 26 -3.28 8.96 -0.47
N GLU A 27 -2.73 10.03 -1.04
CA GLU A 27 -3.52 11.18 -1.47
C GLU A 27 -4.52 10.82 -2.57
N LEU A 28 -4.12 10.04 -3.59
CA LEU A 28 -5.04 9.56 -4.63
C LEU A 28 -6.12 8.65 -4.07
N LEU A 29 -5.77 7.80 -3.11
CA LEU A 29 -6.70 6.92 -2.41
C LEU A 29 -7.69 7.73 -1.57
N GLU A 30 -7.21 8.73 -0.81
CA GLU A 30 -8.03 9.64 -0.01
C GLU A 30 -8.95 10.51 -0.90
N GLN A 31 -8.48 10.93 -2.08
CA GLN A 31 -9.27 11.65 -3.07
C GLN A 31 -10.32 10.77 -3.74
N GLN A 32 -10.00 9.50 -4.03
CA GLN A 32 -10.93 8.59 -4.69
C GLN A 32 -12.06 8.16 -3.78
N SER A 33 -11.80 7.96 -2.48
CA SER A 33 -12.89 7.79 -1.53
C SER A 33 -12.43 7.72 -0.07
N GLY A 34 -13.18 8.36 0.83
CA GLY A 34 -13.07 8.13 2.29
C GLY A 34 -13.29 6.66 2.71
N GLN A 35 -13.72 5.82 1.75
CA GLN A 35 -13.90 4.38 1.89
C GLN A 35 -12.58 3.60 1.96
N VAL A 36 -11.43 4.15 1.54
CA VAL A 36 -10.13 3.44 1.62
C VAL A 36 -9.81 3.01 3.04
N ARG A 37 -10.03 3.88 4.03
CA ARG A 37 -9.81 3.54 5.44
C ARG A 37 -10.77 2.45 5.91
N GLN A 38 -12.02 2.46 5.47
CA GLN A 38 -13.00 1.44 5.83
C GLN A 38 -12.66 0.11 5.16
N ALA A 39 -12.31 0.13 3.88
CA ALA A 39 -11.86 -1.04 3.13
C ALA A 39 -10.57 -1.64 3.69
N ALA A 40 -9.60 -0.82 4.11
CA ALA A 40 -8.40 -1.30 4.78
C ALA A 40 -8.71 -1.93 6.15
N GLN A 41 -9.68 -1.38 6.89
CA GLN A 41 -10.15 -1.99 8.14
C GLN A 41 -10.88 -3.31 7.91
N GLN A 42 -11.73 -3.40 6.88
CA GLN A 42 -12.39 -4.65 6.50
C GLN A 42 -11.37 -5.70 6.05
N ALA A 43 -10.36 -5.30 5.26
CA ALA A 43 -9.27 -6.18 4.85
C ALA A 43 -8.48 -6.70 6.06
N ALA A 44 -8.18 -5.83 7.04
CA ALA A 44 -7.57 -6.23 8.29
C ALA A 44 -8.47 -7.14 9.15
N ALA A 45 -9.80 -7.01 9.02
CA ALA A 45 -10.79 -7.88 9.66
C ALA A 45 -11.04 -9.20 8.89
N GLY A 46 -10.44 -9.37 7.70
CA GLY A 46 -10.54 -10.59 6.89
C GLY A 46 -11.37 -10.47 5.60
N ASP A 47 -11.95 -9.30 5.30
CA ASP A 47 -12.66 -9.04 4.03
C ASP A 47 -11.89 -8.03 3.15
N PRO A 48 -11.03 -8.49 2.23
CA PRO A 48 -10.28 -7.62 1.34
C PRO A 48 -11.10 -7.17 0.11
N SER A 49 -12.35 -7.59 -0.05
CA SER A 49 -13.14 -7.42 -1.27
C SER A 49 -13.27 -5.94 -1.65
N GLN A 50 -13.60 -5.12 -0.66
CA GLN A 50 -13.77 -3.69 -0.84
C GLN A 50 -12.43 -2.97 -1.13
N LEU A 51 -11.34 -3.47 -0.55
CA LEU A 51 -10.00 -2.94 -0.82
C LEU A 51 -9.56 -3.27 -2.25
N MET A 52 -9.85 -4.48 -2.72
CA MET A 52 -9.55 -4.92 -4.09
C MET A 52 -10.34 -4.14 -5.13
N GLU A 53 -11.59 -3.80 -4.86
CA GLU A 53 -12.38 -2.94 -5.75
C GLU A 53 -11.75 -1.56 -5.91
N ILE A 54 -11.39 -0.92 -4.80
CA ILE A 54 -10.73 0.40 -4.82
C ILE A 54 -9.35 0.31 -5.49
N MET A 55 -8.57 -0.73 -5.21
CA MET A 55 -7.30 -0.97 -5.88
C MET A 55 -7.48 -1.17 -7.39
N GLY A 56 -8.53 -1.88 -7.81
CA GLY A 56 -8.89 -2.06 -9.21
C GLY A 56 -9.20 -0.73 -9.90
N GLN A 57 -9.96 0.14 -9.25
CA GLN A 57 -10.25 1.49 -9.77
C GLN A 57 -8.99 2.36 -9.84
N LEU A 58 -8.12 2.27 -8.84
CA LEU A 58 -6.85 2.98 -8.83
C LEU A 58 -5.91 2.49 -9.93
N MET A 59 -5.80 1.18 -10.13
CA MET A 59 -4.98 0.58 -11.21
C MET A 59 -5.61 0.76 -12.59
N HIS A 60 -6.91 1.04 -12.69
CA HIS A 60 -7.53 1.45 -13.94
C HIS A 60 -7.00 2.82 -14.40
N SER A 61 -6.61 3.69 -13.46
CA SER A 61 -5.94 4.95 -13.78
C SER A 61 -4.45 4.71 -14.09
N LYS A 62 -3.97 5.30 -15.19
CA LYS A 62 -2.54 5.23 -15.58
C LYS A 62 -1.62 5.72 -14.46
N GLU A 63 -2.03 6.77 -13.74
CA GLU A 63 -1.22 7.32 -12.64
C GLU A 63 -1.23 6.39 -11.41
N GLY A 64 -2.40 5.83 -11.06
CA GLY A 64 -2.52 4.92 -9.92
C GLY A 64 -1.82 3.59 -10.14
N ALA A 65 -1.94 2.99 -11.34
CA ALA A 65 -1.20 1.78 -11.72
C ALA A 65 0.31 1.97 -11.61
N ALA A 66 0.83 3.08 -12.14
CA ALA A 66 2.26 3.37 -12.10
C ALA A 66 2.76 3.59 -10.66
N LEU A 67 1.96 4.23 -9.80
CA LEU A 67 2.32 4.41 -8.39
C LEU A 67 2.35 3.08 -7.64
N VAL A 68 1.33 2.23 -7.81
CA VAL A 68 1.27 0.90 -7.17
C VAL A 68 2.45 0.03 -7.63
N ASP A 69 2.77 0.03 -8.92
CA ASP A 69 3.91 -0.70 -9.47
C ASP A 69 5.25 -0.23 -8.89
N ARG A 70 5.48 1.11 -8.84
CA ARG A 70 6.69 1.67 -8.24
C ARG A 70 6.85 1.31 -6.78
N ILE A 71 5.78 1.41 -5.99
CA ILE A 71 5.81 1.05 -4.56
C ILE A 71 6.08 -0.45 -4.38
N GLY A 72 5.46 -1.30 -5.20
CA GLY A 72 5.72 -2.73 -5.21
C GLY A 72 7.16 -3.07 -5.58
N ALA A 73 7.73 -2.37 -6.57
CA ALA A 73 9.13 -2.51 -6.95
C ALA A 73 10.08 -2.07 -5.84
N GLN A 74 9.81 -0.94 -5.17
CA GLN A 74 10.59 -0.47 -4.03
C GLN A 74 10.49 -1.43 -2.83
N ALA A 75 9.31 -1.99 -2.56
CA ALA A 75 9.12 -2.99 -1.52
C ALA A 75 9.93 -4.26 -1.80
N LYS A 76 9.91 -4.75 -3.04
CA LYS A 76 10.71 -5.90 -3.46
C LYS A 76 12.21 -5.62 -3.39
N GLN A 77 12.65 -4.43 -3.78
CA GLN A 77 14.05 -3.99 -3.64
C GLN A 77 14.50 -3.88 -2.19
N ALA A 78 13.59 -3.50 -1.28
CA ALA A 78 13.82 -3.52 0.17
C ALA A 78 13.82 -4.94 0.75
N GLY A 79 13.46 -5.96 -0.02
CA GLY A 79 13.35 -7.35 0.44
C GLY A 79 12.10 -7.62 1.29
N LEU A 80 11.01 -6.88 1.04
CA LEU A 80 9.70 -7.05 1.70
C LEU A 80 8.75 -7.98 0.92
N GLY A 81 9.27 -9.06 0.35
CA GLY A 81 8.52 -9.96 -0.54
C GLY A 81 8.61 -11.42 -0.14
#